data_AF-A0A7S2NY27-F1
#
_entry.id   AF-A0A7S2NY27-F1
#
_cell.length_a   1.000
_cell.length_b   1.000
_cell.length_c   1.000
_cell.angle_alpha   90.00
_cell.angle_beta   90.00
_cell.angle_gamma   90.00
#
_symmetry.space_group_name_H-M   'P 1'
#
loop_
_entity.id
_entity.type
_entity.pdbx_description
1 polymer ?
#
loop_
_entity_poly.entity_id
_entity_poly.type
_entity_poly.pdbx_seq_one_letter_code
_entity_poly.pdbx_strand_id
1 'polypeptide(L)'
;AIYTVTEQYIKPVTLKAGRVSWALMRHPRGLQCDLFVTHAWQEGIFEFVDKVLCSWPNGARHAWCCMLANPQNEDISQLLQDPALSPFAKALEVSPRMLVVPNRKGSIYTRLWCAYEAFLAYQWDKVILTAAGPASSRILRALPLVLLLVGAGLAAGFWANIGHLGDLSPIFDFSLYPLLVVSLVGTRVNLRRACNLFGAIWAACYFGILCQLPSKHEFDNLWMEFQFRFSAASIAFFVLSEVDRVRFAISLEEAEELTRGCSGSIRDARCSSATDDARIRAEIEDCVEMVDHTIAVLVRAGVSTANLREAVDFGVDIEGFAYAGVAFCAFLLGSAVPIGGIDGLEVL
;
A
#
# COMPACT_ATOMS: atom_id res chain seq x y z
N ALA A 1 -21.08 -9.06 7.75
CA ALA A 1 -19.73 -9.65 7.97
C ALA A 1 -19.55 -10.85 7.06
N ILE A 2 -18.37 -11.45 6.98
CA ILE A 2 -18.17 -12.72 6.26
C ILE A 2 -19.05 -13.83 6.83
N TYR A 3 -19.26 -13.86 8.15
CA TYR A 3 -20.28 -14.72 8.77
C TYR A 3 -21.65 -14.60 8.07
N THR A 4 -22.13 -13.37 7.87
CA THR A 4 -23.43 -13.10 7.25
C THR A 4 -23.52 -13.65 5.83
N VAL A 5 -22.50 -13.40 5.00
CA VAL A 5 -22.47 -13.87 3.61
C VAL A 5 -22.36 -15.39 3.54
N THR A 6 -21.59 -15.98 4.46
CA THR A 6 -21.43 -17.42 4.54
C THR A 6 -22.75 -18.11 4.87
N GLU A 7 -23.44 -17.65 5.91
CA GLU A 7 -24.71 -18.24 6.35
C GLU A 7 -25.86 -17.98 5.36
N GLN A 8 -25.98 -16.75 4.84
CA GLN A 8 -27.16 -16.34 4.07
C GLN A 8 -27.03 -16.61 2.58
N TYR A 9 -25.80 -16.80 2.07
CA TYR A 9 -25.57 -16.94 0.62
C TYR A 9 -24.74 -18.17 0.27
N ILE A 10 -23.52 -18.31 0.82
CA ILE A 10 -22.61 -19.40 0.43
C ILE A 10 -23.20 -20.77 0.81
N LYS A 11 -23.63 -20.95 2.06
CA LYS A 11 -24.20 -22.22 2.54
C LYS A 11 -25.46 -22.63 1.76
N PRO A 12 -26.50 -21.78 1.60
CA PRO A 12 -27.70 -22.16 0.84
C PRO A 12 -27.43 -22.55 -0.61
N VAL A 13 -26.51 -21.87 -1.30
CA VAL A 13 -26.17 -22.17 -2.69
C VAL A 13 -25.41 -23.50 -2.78
N THR A 14 -24.38 -23.69 -1.94
CA THR A 14 -23.56 -24.90 -1.94
C THR A 14 -24.32 -26.14 -1.45
N LEU A 15 -25.31 -25.97 -0.56
CA LEU A 15 -26.19 -27.06 -0.12
C LEU A 15 -26.97 -27.64 -1.31
N LYS A 16 -27.52 -26.77 -2.17
CA LYS A 16 -28.24 -27.19 -3.39
C LYS A 16 -27.33 -27.86 -4.43
N ALA A 17 -26.03 -27.55 -4.39
CA ALA A 17 -25.01 -28.14 -5.25
C ALA A 17 -24.40 -29.44 -4.71
N GLY A 18 -25.01 -30.06 -3.68
CA GLY A 18 -24.51 -31.31 -3.10
C GLY A 18 -23.49 -31.13 -1.98
N ARG A 19 -23.55 -30.02 -1.24
CA ARG A 19 -22.73 -29.72 -0.05
C ARG A 19 -21.21 -29.60 -0.28
N VAL A 20 -20.80 -29.45 -1.54
CA VAL A 20 -19.40 -29.14 -1.89
C VAL A 20 -19.02 -27.71 -1.50
N SER A 21 -17.72 -27.39 -1.46
CA SER A 21 -17.29 -25.99 -1.29
C SER A 21 -17.67 -25.11 -2.48
N TRP A 22 -17.73 -23.80 -2.28
CA TRP A 22 -18.02 -22.87 -3.37
C TRP A 22 -16.97 -22.96 -4.47
N ALA A 23 -15.70 -23.03 -4.10
CA ALA A 23 -14.61 -23.18 -5.06
C ALA A 23 -14.75 -24.45 -5.91
N LEU A 24 -15.04 -25.61 -5.29
CA LEU A 24 -15.20 -26.88 -6.01
C LEU A 24 -16.45 -26.87 -6.89
N MET A 25 -17.55 -26.29 -6.41
CA MET A 25 -18.78 -26.09 -7.20
C MET A 25 -18.52 -25.31 -8.49
N ARG A 26 -17.71 -24.24 -8.41
CA ARG A 26 -17.40 -23.38 -9.57
C ARG A 26 -16.31 -23.98 -10.47
N HIS A 27 -15.40 -24.75 -9.88
CA HIS A 27 -14.24 -25.31 -10.57
C HIS A 27 -14.02 -26.78 -10.18
N PRO A 28 -14.79 -27.72 -10.76
CA PRO A 28 -14.73 -29.14 -10.37
C PRO A 28 -13.36 -29.82 -10.59
N ARG A 29 -12.53 -29.26 -11.48
CA ARG A 29 -11.17 -29.74 -11.76
C ARG A 29 -10.10 -29.13 -10.84
N GLY A 30 -10.50 -28.25 -9.92
CA GLY A 30 -9.58 -27.43 -9.14
C GLY A 30 -8.91 -26.34 -9.98
N LEU A 31 -8.20 -25.45 -9.28
CA LEU A 31 -7.38 -24.39 -9.86
C LEU A 31 -6.06 -24.37 -9.10
N GLN A 32 -4.98 -23.98 -9.79
CA GLN A 32 -3.69 -23.73 -9.14
C GLN A 32 -3.82 -22.52 -8.20
N CYS A 33 -3.33 -22.67 -6.97
CA CYS A 33 -3.34 -21.60 -5.97
C CYS A 33 -2.11 -20.70 -6.16
N ASP A 34 -2.32 -19.45 -6.58
CA ASP A 34 -1.24 -18.46 -6.73
C ASP A 34 -1.14 -17.51 -5.52
N LEU A 35 -2.21 -17.45 -4.73
CA LEU A 35 -2.37 -16.51 -3.62
C LEU A 35 -3.16 -17.15 -2.48
N PHE A 36 -2.60 -17.16 -1.27
CA PHE A 36 -3.31 -17.54 -0.06
C PHE A 36 -3.83 -16.29 0.64
N VAL A 37 -5.13 -16.20 0.93
CA VAL A 37 -5.73 -15.03 1.58
C VAL A 37 -6.04 -15.36 3.04
N THR A 38 -5.35 -14.71 3.98
CA THR A 38 -5.71 -14.74 5.41
C THR A 38 -6.55 -13.53 5.79
N HIS A 39 -7.56 -13.75 6.61
CA HIS A 39 -8.54 -12.72 6.93
C HIS A 39 -9.37 -13.05 8.19
N ALA A 40 -10.09 -12.06 8.71
CA ALA A 40 -10.97 -12.24 9.87
C ALA A 40 -12.43 -12.41 9.48
N TRP A 41 -13.13 -13.40 10.05
CA TRP A 41 -14.53 -13.65 9.70
C TRP A 41 -15.52 -12.54 10.12
N GLN A 42 -15.13 -11.73 11.11
CA GLN A 42 -15.92 -10.59 11.59
C GLN A 42 -15.87 -9.38 10.64
N GLU A 43 -15.00 -9.39 9.63
CA GLU A 43 -14.82 -8.27 8.70
C GLU A 43 -16.02 -8.05 7.78
N GLY A 44 -16.13 -6.84 7.24
CA GLY A 44 -17.14 -6.51 6.23
C GLY A 44 -16.78 -7.10 4.87
N ILE A 45 -17.72 -7.78 4.20
CA ILE A 45 -17.45 -8.42 2.90
C ILE A 45 -17.02 -7.41 1.82
N PHE A 46 -17.62 -6.21 1.79
CA PHE A 46 -17.26 -5.19 0.80
C PHE A 46 -15.85 -4.66 1.05
N GLU A 47 -15.50 -4.41 2.31
CA GLU A 47 -14.14 -4.02 2.69
C GLU A 47 -13.11 -5.09 2.30
N PHE A 48 -13.42 -6.36 2.57
CA PHE A 48 -12.58 -7.49 2.18
C PHE A 48 -12.38 -7.55 0.66
N VAL A 49 -13.47 -7.51 -0.12
CA VAL A 49 -13.40 -7.56 -1.59
C VAL A 49 -12.62 -6.38 -2.15
N ASP A 50 -12.88 -5.16 -1.68
CA ASP A 50 -12.17 -3.96 -2.12
C ASP A 50 -10.66 -4.09 -1.89
N LYS A 51 -10.25 -4.52 -0.69
CA LYS A 51 -8.84 -4.71 -0.33
C LYS A 51 -8.16 -5.81 -1.16
N VAL A 52 -8.82 -6.96 -1.32
CA VAL A 52 -8.30 -8.09 -2.10
C VAL A 52 -8.12 -7.71 -3.57
N LEU A 53 -9.11 -7.05 -4.18
CA LEU A 53 -9.04 -6.66 -5.59
C LEU A 53 -8.02 -5.55 -5.83
N CYS A 54 -7.93 -4.56 -4.94
CA CYS A 54 -6.94 -3.47 -5.07
C CYS A 54 -5.50 -3.96 -4.87
N SER A 55 -5.32 -5.04 -4.10
CA SER A 55 -4.01 -5.57 -3.74
C SER A 55 -3.68 -6.88 -4.45
N TRP A 56 -4.42 -7.18 -5.51
CA TRP A 56 -4.23 -8.41 -6.26
C TRP A 56 -2.82 -8.44 -6.87
N PRO A 57 -1.94 -9.38 -6.49
CA PRO A 57 -0.56 -9.35 -6.94
C PRO A 57 -0.45 -9.58 -8.45
N ASN A 58 0.44 -8.84 -9.11
CA ASN A 58 0.73 -9.03 -10.53
C ASN A 58 1.10 -10.49 -10.82
N GLY A 59 0.45 -11.05 -11.85
CA GLY A 59 0.64 -12.42 -12.31
C GLY A 59 -0.15 -13.50 -11.55
N ALA A 60 -0.75 -13.19 -10.38
CA ALA A 60 -1.63 -14.14 -9.70
C ALA A 60 -2.95 -14.27 -10.48
N ARG A 61 -3.48 -15.49 -10.63
CA ARG A 61 -4.75 -15.76 -11.34
C ARG A 61 -5.84 -16.27 -10.43
N HIS A 62 -5.48 -17.07 -9.42
CA HIS A 62 -6.44 -17.63 -8.49
C HIS A 62 -5.96 -17.49 -7.05
N ALA A 63 -6.92 -17.30 -6.15
CA ALA A 63 -6.68 -17.18 -4.73
C ALA A 63 -7.44 -18.25 -3.96
N TRP A 64 -6.83 -18.76 -2.91
CA TRP A 64 -7.48 -19.56 -1.89
C TRP A 64 -7.98 -18.67 -0.76
N CYS A 65 -9.25 -18.80 -0.39
CA CYS A 65 -9.87 -18.09 0.71
C CYS A 65 -10.83 -19.02 1.45
N CYS A 66 -10.67 -19.14 2.77
CA CYS A 66 -11.28 -20.22 3.55
C CYS A 66 -12.82 -20.25 3.48
N MET A 67 -13.49 -19.09 3.44
CA MET A 67 -14.95 -19.02 3.36
C MET A 67 -15.51 -19.59 2.03
N LEU A 68 -14.70 -19.61 0.97
CA LEU A 68 -15.07 -20.10 -0.36
C LEU A 68 -14.52 -21.51 -0.64
N ALA A 69 -13.33 -21.82 -0.11
CA ALA A 69 -12.61 -23.05 -0.43
C ALA A 69 -13.03 -24.25 0.43
N ASN A 70 -13.40 -24.02 1.70
CA ASN A 70 -13.84 -25.10 2.59
C ASN A 70 -15.34 -25.41 2.41
N PRO A 71 -15.77 -26.67 2.59
CA PRO A 71 -17.18 -27.06 2.52
C PRO A 71 -17.94 -26.53 3.74
N GLN A 72 -18.60 -25.37 3.57
CA GLN A 72 -19.24 -24.66 4.69
C GLN A 72 -20.45 -25.38 5.30
N ASN A 73 -21.02 -26.36 4.60
CA ASN A 73 -22.16 -27.15 5.10
C ASN A 73 -21.74 -28.42 5.83
N GLU A 74 -20.45 -28.76 5.84
CA GLU A 74 -19.92 -29.98 6.44
C GLU A 74 -19.13 -29.68 7.71
N ASP A 75 -18.99 -30.68 8.58
CA ASP A 75 -18.11 -30.58 9.73
C ASP A 75 -16.66 -30.80 9.30
N ILE A 76 -15.89 -29.71 9.25
CA ILE A 76 -14.46 -29.76 8.91
C ILE A 76 -13.56 -30.07 10.11
N SER A 77 -14.10 -30.31 11.32
CA SER A 77 -13.30 -30.57 12.53
C SER A 77 -12.29 -31.70 12.34
N GLN A 78 -12.63 -32.71 11.54
CA GLN A 78 -11.74 -33.82 11.18
C GLN A 78 -10.53 -33.35 10.37
N LEU A 79 -10.70 -32.34 9.51
CA LEU A 79 -9.64 -31.74 8.71
C LEU A 79 -8.74 -30.79 9.52
N LEU A 80 -9.12 -30.45 10.75
CA LEU A 80 -8.38 -29.56 11.66
C LEU A 80 -7.69 -30.32 12.79
N GLN A 81 -7.68 -31.66 12.74
CA GLN A 81 -7.07 -32.45 13.81
C GLN A 81 -5.56 -32.27 13.92
N ASP A 82 -4.92 -32.07 12.78
CA ASP A 82 -3.50 -31.76 12.65
C ASP A 82 -3.38 -30.43 11.89
N PRO A 83 -2.97 -29.34 12.56
CA PRO A 83 -2.88 -28.02 11.94
C PRO A 83 -1.99 -28.01 10.68
N ALA A 84 -0.89 -28.77 10.67
CA ALA A 84 0.03 -28.86 9.54
C ALA A 84 -0.55 -29.62 8.33
N LEU A 85 -1.53 -30.50 8.57
CA LEU A 85 -2.26 -31.21 7.51
C LEU A 85 -3.60 -30.56 7.16
N SER A 86 -3.93 -29.44 7.79
CA SER A 86 -5.17 -28.72 7.54
C SER A 86 -5.26 -28.19 6.10
N PRO A 87 -6.47 -27.97 5.57
CA PRO A 87 -6.64 -27.36 4.25
C PRO A 87 -6.00 -25.97 4.14
N PHE A 88 -5.85 -25.26 5.27
CA PHE A 88 -5.16 -23.98 5.35
C PHE A 88 -3.66 -24.17 5.05
N ALA A 89 -3.01 -25.07 5.80
CA ALA A 89 -1.60 -25.38 5.62
C ALA A 89 -1.31 -25.88 4.20
N LYS A 90 -2.14 -26.79 3.67
CA LYS A 90 -1.95 -27.33 2.31
C LYS A 90 -2.11 -26.29 1.21
N ALA A 91 -3.06 -25.37 1.34
CA ALA A 91 -3.23 -24.29 0.38
C ALA A 91 -2.09 -23.26 0.44
N LEU A 92 -1.59 -22.96 1.65
CA LEU A 92 -0.48 -22.04 1.85
C LEU A 92 0.86 -22.66 1.40
N GLU A 93 1.07 -23.96 1.62
CA GLU A 93 2.27 -24.72 1.21
C GLU A 93 2.52 -24.57 -0.29
N VAL A 94 1.48 -24.70 -1.11
CA VAL A 94 1.58 -24.59 -2.58
C VAL A 94 1.52 -23.15 -3.09
N SER A 95 1.04 -22.20 -2.28
CA SER A 95 0.95 -20.79 -2.68
C SER A 95 2.32 -20.12 -2.61
N PRO A 96 2.76 -19.37 -3.63
CA PRO A 96 4.00 -18.59 -3.55
C PRO A 96 3.86 -17.33 -2.67
N ARG A 97 2.63 -16.86 -2.46
CA ARG A 97 2.35 -15.58 -1.79
C ARG A 97 1.20 -15.70 -0.80
N MET A 98 1.24 -14.90 0.24
CA MET A 98 0.17 -14.73 1.21
C MET A 98 -0.30 -13.28 1.21
N LEU A 99 -1.60 -13.04 1.11
CA LEU A 99 -2.22 -11.73 1.24
C LEU A 99 -2.95 -11.66 2.59
N VAL A 100 -2.46 -10.78 3.45
CA VAL A 100 -3.01 -10.47 4.76
C VAL A 100 -4.04 -9.36 4.62
N VAL A 101 -5.30 -9.61 4.96
CA VAL A 101 -6.37 -8.62 4.82
C VAL A 101 -6.67 -7.97 6.17
N PRO A 102 -6.14 -6.76 6.46
CA PRO A 102 -6.52 -6.02 7.65
C PRO A 102 -7.99 -5.60 7.58
N ASN A 103 -8.60 -5.30 8.72
CA ASN A 103 -9.98 -4.83 8.76
C ASN A 103 -10.23 -3.86 9.93
N ARG A 104 -11.31 -3.09 9.83
CA ARG A 104 -11.67 -2.09 10.86
C ARG A 104 -12.14 -2.67 12.19
N LYS A 105 -12.61 -3.93 12.23
CA LYS A 105 -13.23 -4.52 13.43
C LYS A 105 -12.20 -4.97 14.46
N GLY A 106 -10.99 -5.33 14.04
CA GLY A 106 -9.89 -5.71 14.91
C GLY A 106 -8.79 -6.43 14.14
N SER A 107 -7.61 -6.51 14.74
CA SER A 107 -6.47 -7.21 14.15
C SER A 107 -6.80 -8.67 13.87
N ILE A 108 -6.42 -9.15 12.69
CA ILE A 108 -6.57 -10.56 12.34
C ILE A 108 -5.72 -11.46 13.25
N TYR A 109 -4.62 -10.94 13.79
CA TYR A 109 -3.70 -11.67 14.68
C TYR A 109 -4.21 -11.83 16.11
N THR A 110 -5.38 -11.26 16.42
CA THR A 110 -6.15 -11.68 17.61
C THR A 110 -6.76 -13.08 17.44
N ARG A 111 -6.73 -13.65 16.23
CA ARG A 111 -7.23 -14.99 15.91
C ARG A 111 -6.06 -15.95 15.73
N LEU A 112 -6.04 -17.03 16.51
CA LEU A 112 -4.90 -17.96 16.55
C LEU A 112 -4.63 -18.63 15.20
N TRP A 113 -5.66 -19.00 14.44
CA TRP A 113 -5.50 -19.56 13.09
C TRP A 113 -4.79 -18.58 12.13
N CYS A 114 -5.07 -17.27 12.19
CA CYS A 114 -4.38 -16.28 11.35
C CYS A 114 -2.92 -16.09 11.76
N ALA A 115 -2.63 -16.18 13.07
CA ALA A 115 -1.25 -16.19 13.57
C ALA A 115 -0.48 -17.44 13.12
N TYR A 116 -1.13 -18.60 13.15
CA TYR A 116 -0.56 -19.87 12.66
C TYR A 116 -0.29 -19.85 11.15
N GLU A 117 -1.17 -19.24 10.37
CA GLU A 117 -0.92 -19.03 8.93
C GLU A 117 0.31 -18.14 8.69
N ALA A 118 0.52 -17.10 9.51
CA ALA A 118 1.74 -16.28 9.43
C ALA A 118 3.00 -17.06 9.82
N PHE A 119 2.90 -17.95 10.81
CA PHE A 119 3.97 -18.88 11.18
C PHE A 119 4.37 -19.79 10.02
N LEU A 120 3.40 -20.47 9.40
CA LEU A 120 3.66 -21.34 8.25
C LEU A 120 4.24 -20.55 7.07
N ALA A 121 3.73 -19.34 6.82
CA ALA A 121 4.25 -18.48 5.78
C ALA A 121 5.70 -18.05 6.04
N TYR A 122 6.07 -17.80 7.30
CA TYR A 122 7.45 -17.57 7.68
C TYR A 122 8.32 -18.81 7.44
N GLN A 123 7.92 -19.97 7.96
CA GLN A 123 8.69 -21.21 7.86
C GLN A 123 8.95 -21.63 6.41
N TRP A 124 7.97 -21.40 5.53
CA TRP A 124 8.08 -21.74 4.10
C TRP A 124 8.55 -20.59 3.23
N ASP A 125 9.12 -19.54 3.83
CA ASP A 125 9.64 -18.34 3.18
C ASP A 125 8.71 -17.75 2.11
N LYS A 126 7.43 -17.60 2.47
CA LYS A 126 6.44 -16.98 1.61
C LYS A 126 6.61 -15.46 1.60
N VAL A 127 6.27 -14.85 0.46
CA VAL A 127 6.10 -13.40 0.40
C VAL A 127 4.75 -13.07 1.02
N ILE A 128 4.76 -12.33 2.13
CA ILE A 128 3.55 -11.90 2.85
C ILE A 128 3.29 -10.43 2.51
N LEU A 129 2.12 -10.14 1.97
CA LEU A 129 1.69 -8.80 1.55
C LEU A 129 0.54 -8.32 2.43
N THR A 130 0.53 -7.05 2.83
CA THR A 130 -0.64 -6.43 3.46
C THR A 130 -1.58 -5.90 2.38
N ALA A 131 -2.85 -6.28 2.42
CA ALA A 131 -3.86 -5.78 1.51
C ALA A 131 -4.25 -4.34 1.86
N ALA A 132 -4.20 -3.48 0.85
CA ALA A 132 -4.59 -2.09 0.92
C ALA A 132 -5.94 -1.79 0.26
N GLY A 133 -6.65 -0.81 0.83
CA GLY A 133 -7.92 -0.33 0.29
C GLY A 133 -7.76 0.56 -0.96
N PRO A 134 -8.84 0.84 -1.70
CA PRO A 134 -8.79 1.69 -2.88
C PRO A 134 -8.37 3.12 -2.53
N ALA A 135 -7.19 3.53 -3.01
CA ALA A 135 -6.68 4.88 -2.82
C ALA A 135 -7.40 5.93 -3.70
N SER A 136 -8.01 5.51 -4.80
CA SER A 136 -8.59 6.39 -5.83
C SER A 136 -9.59 7.41 -5.26
N SER A 137 -10.52 6.97 -4.40
CA SER A 137 -11.54 7.84 -3.80
C SER A 137 -10.96 8.89 -2.84
N ARG A 138 -9.83 8.59 -2.18
CA ARG A 138 -9.14 9.51 -1.27
C ARG A 138 -8.26 10.48 -2.05
N ILE A 139 -7.56 9.97 -3.08
CA ILE A 139 -6.78 10.78 -4.01
C ILE A 139 -7.68 11.80 -4.71
N LEU A 140 -8.83 11.35 -5.24
CA LEU A 140 -9.79 12.23 -5.94
C LEU A 140 -10.36 13.32 -5.04
N ARG A 141 -10.41 13.11 -3.72
CA ARG A 141 -10.79 14.14 -2.74
C ARG A 141 -9.66 15.11 -2.40
N ALA A 142 -8.41 14.68 -2.49
CA ALA A 142 -7.24 15.52 -2.18
C ALA A 142 -6.83 16.42 -3.37
N LEU A 143 -6.95 15.91 -4.60
CA LEU A 143 -6.47 16.59 -5.81
C LEU A 143 -7.12 17.95 -6.09
N PRO A 144 -8.45 18.16 -5.94
CA PRO A 144 -9.06 19.44 -6.27
C PRO A 144 -8.45 20.63 -5.51
N LEU A 145 -8.08 20.43 -4.24
CA LEU A 145 -7.48 21.49 -3.43
C LEU A 145 -6.09 21.86 -3.94
N VAL A 146 -5.21 20.89 -4.21
CA VAL A 146 -3.85 21.18 -4.71
C VAL A 146 -3.91 21.81 -6.10
N LEU A 147 -4.80 21.34 -6.98
CA LEU A 147 -4.99 21.92 -8.32
C LEU A 147 -5.54 23.35 -8.27
N LEU A 148 -6.48 23.64 -7.36
CA LEU A 148 -6.97 25.00 -7.13
C LEU A 148 -5.82 25.93 -6.69
N LEU A 149 -4.95 25.47 -5.80
CA LEU A 149 -3.80 26.25 -5.32
C LEU A 149 -2.72 26.44 -6.39
N VAL A 150 -2.50 25.44 -7.25
CA VAL A 150 -1.66 25.60 -8.45
C VAL A 150 -2.23 26.68 -9.37
N GLY A 151 -3.54 26.64 -9.66
CA GLY A 151 -4.20 27.67 -10.46
C GLY A 151 -4.11 29.07 -9.86
N ALA A 152 -4.32 29.17 -8.54
CA ALA A 152 -4.17 30.43 -7.80
C ALA A 152 -2.73 30.95 -7.83
N GLY A 153 -1.74 30.06 -7.67
CA GLY A 153 -0.31 30.39 -7.78
C GLY A 153 0.04 30.92 -9.16
N LEU A 154 -0.33 30.19 -10.23
CA LEU A 154 -0.11 30.61 -11.62
C LEU A 154 -0.70 31.99 -11.90
N ALA A 155 -1.94 32.23 -11.47
CA ALA A 155 -2.58 33.53 -11.62
C ALA A 155 -1.83 34.62 -10.85
N ALA A 156 -1.53 34.40 -9.56
CA ALA A 156 -0.79 35.37 -8.75
C ALA A 156 0.58 35.70 -9.37
N GLY A 157 1.29 34.70 -9.86
CA GLY A 157 2.57 34.85 -10.54
C GLY A 157 2.46 35.62 -11.84
N PHE A 158 1.42 35.38 -12.64
CA PHE A 158 1.16 36.07 -13.91
C PHE A 158 0.70 37.53 -13.74
N TRP A 159 0.11 37.87 -12.60
CA TRP A 159 -0.32 39.25 -12.28
C TRP A 159 0.70 40.01 -11.42
N ALA A 160 1.77 39.35 -10.96
CA ALA A 160 2.81 40.00 -10.17
C ALA A 160 3.61 40.97 -11.05
N ASN A 161 3.55 42.27 -10.73
CA ASN A 161 4.34 43.29 -11.40
C ASN A 161 5.78 43.24 -10.86
N ILE A 162 6.68 42.55 -11.55
CA ILE A 162 8.04 42.30 -11.06
C ILE A 162 9.06 42.99 -11.96
N GLY A 163 9.63 44.08 -11.46
CA GLY A 163 10.81 44.73 -12.03
C GLY A 163 12.16 44.09 -11.63
N HIS A 164 12.17 43.13 -10.70
CA HIS A 164 13.39 42.60 -10.05
C HIS A 164 13.46 41.06 -10.07
N LEU A 165 13.44 40.47 -11.27
CA LEU A 165 13.35 39.03 -11.43
C LEU A 165 14.64 38.27 -11.03
N GLY A 166 15.80 38.94 -11.16
CA GLY A 166 17.09 38.39 -10.74
C GLY A 166 17.18 38.09 -9.24
N ASP A 167 16.50 38.88 -8.42
CA ASP A 167 16.49 38.69 -6.95
C ASP A 167 15.54 37.56 -6.53
N LEU A 168 14.53 37.25 -7.35
CA LEU A 168 13.51 36.24 -7.01
C LEU A 168 13.98 34.80 -7.23
N SER A 169 14.88 34.54 -8.19
CA SER A 169 15.34 33.17 -8.46
C SER A 169 16.07 32.55 -7.27
N PRO A 170 17.06 33.20 -6.62
CA PRO A 170 17.69 32.65 -5.42
C PRO A 170 16.68 32.42 -4.29
N ILE A 171 15.74 33.36 -4.09
CA ILE A 171 14.70 33.23 -3.06
C ILE A 171 13.83 31.99 -3.34
N PHE A 172 13.46 31.79 -4.60
CA PHE A 172 12.70 30.62 -5.03
C PHE A 172 13.46 29.33 -4.68
N ASP A 173 14.72 29.22 -5.10
CA ASP A 173 15.54 28.04 -4.87
C ASP A 173 15.72 27.76 -3.36
N PHE A 174 16.13 28.76 -2.57
CA PHE A 174 16.35 28.60 -1.13
C PHE A 174 15.10 28.23 -0.34
N SER A 175 13.92 28.69 -0.78
CA SER A 175 12.65 28.37 -0.11
C SER A 175 12.04 27.05 -0.61
N LEU A 176 12.30 26.65 -1.85
CA LEU A 176 11.78 25.42 -2.44
C LEU A 176 12.46 24.16 -1.89
N TYR A 177 13.80 24.17 -1.73
CA TYR A 177 14.53 22.98 -1.27
C TYR A 177 14.05 22.43 0.08
N PRO A 178 13.85 23.25 1.14
CA PRO A 178 13.30 22.75 2.40
C PRO A 178 11.93 22.10 2.25
N LEU A 179 11.07 22.63 1.37
CA LEU A 179 9.75 22.07 1.10
C LEU A 179 9.85 20.71 0.41
N LEU A 180 10.72 20.59 -0.61
CA LEU A 180 10.99 19.32 -1.27
C LEU A 180 11.49 18.27 -0.26
N VAL A 181 12.46 18.63 0.58
CA VAL A 181 13.02 17.74 1.61
C VAL A 181 11.92 17.29 2.57
N VAL A 182 11.14 18.21 3.15
CA VAL A 182 10.07 17.85 4.09
C VAL A 182 8.98 17.00 3.43
N SER A 183 8.64 17.26 2.17
CA SER A 183 7.67 16.44 1.42
C SER A 183 8.18 15.00 1.18
N LEU A 184 9.48 14.83 0.95
CA LEU A 184 10.15 13.55 0.73
C LEU A 184 10.33 12.74 2.02
N VAL A 185 10.93 13.34 3.05
CA VAL A 185 11.38 12.60 4.24
C VAL A 185 10.47 12.79 5.46
N GLY A 186 9.50 13.70 5.40
CA GLY A 186 8.59 13.94 6.50
C GLY A 186 7.74 12.71 6.81
N THR A 187 7.66 12.32 8.08
CA THR A 187 6.77 11.22 8.53
C THR A 187 5.40 11.73 8.96
N ARG A 188 5.32 12.99 9.42
CA ARG A 188 4.08 13.62 9.89
C ARG A 188 3.17 14.00 8.71
N VAL A 189 2.07 13.27 8.56
CA VAL A 189 1.10 13.43 7.45
C VAL A 189 0.63 14.88 7.27
N ASN A 190 0.32 15.59 8.36
CA ASN A 190 -0.16 16.97 8.30
C ASN A 190 0.94 17.97 7.87
N LEU A 191 2.17 17.77 8.33
CA LEU A 191 3.30 18.60 7.95
C LEU A 191 3.63 18.43 6.46
N ARG A 192 3.69 17.18 5.98
CA ARG A 192 3.85 16.88 4.55
C ARG A 192 2.77 17.55 3.71
N ARG A 193 1.51 17.46 4.15
CA ARG A 193 0.39 18.11 3.46
C ARG A 193 0.60 19.62 3.36
N ALA A 194 0.95 20.27 4.47
CA ALA A 194 1.20 21.72 4.47
C ALA A 194 2.34 22.09 3.50
N CYS A 195 3.45 21.35 3.53
CA CYS A 195 4.58 21.55 2.62
C CYS A 195 4.22 21.28 1.16
N ASN A 196 3.44 20.24 0.86
CA ASN A 196 2.96 19.96 -0.49
C ASN A 196 2.10 21.10 -1.03
N LEU A 197 1.14 21.58 -0.24
CA LEU A 197 0.24 22.66 -0.67
C LEU A 197 1.00 23.98 -0.85
N PHE A 198 1.89 24.32 0.09
CA PHE A 198 2.70 25.54 0.01
C PHE A 198 3.73 25.47 -1.14
N GLY A 199 4.37 24.32 -1.31
CA GLY A 199 5.28 24.08 -2.43
C GLY A 199 4.59 24.16 -3.79
N ALA A 200 3.39 23.59 -3.91
CA ALA A 200 2.62 23.64 -5.15
C ALA A 200 2.25 25.07 -5.55
N ILE A 201 1.71 25.88 -4.62
CA ILE A 201 1.37 27.29 -4.91
C ILE A 201 2.63 28.12 -5.20
N TRP A 202 3.73 27.87 -4.48
CA TRP A 202 4.99 28.59 -4.65
C TRP A 202 5.63 28.31 -6.01
N ALA A 203 5.76 27.03 -6.39
CA ALA A 203 6.26 26.61 -7.70
C ALA A 203 5.38 27.15 -8.84
N ALA A 204 4.06 27.12 -8.67
CA ALA A 204 3.11 27.66 -9.63
C ALA A 204 3.21 29.19 -9.78
N CYS A 205 3.39 29.91 -8.67
CA CYS A 205 3.62 31.35 -8.68
C CYS A 205 4.89 31.69 -9.46
N TYR A 206 6.00 31.02 -9.16
CA TYR A 206 7.25 31.24 -9.87
C TYR A 206 7.13 30.93 -11.37
N PHE A 207 6.47 29.82 -11.74
CA PHE A 207 6.20 29.50 -13.15
C PHE A 207 5.37 30.61 -13.85
N GLY A 208 4.34 31.13 -13.20
CA GLY A 208 3.53 32.24 -13.72
C GLY A 208 4.34 33.51 -13.95
N ILE A 209 5.31 33.81 -13.08
CA ILE A 209 6.26 34.93 -13.23
C ILE A 209 7.15 34.70 -14.45
N LEU A 210 7.70 33.49 -14.62
CA LEU A 210 8.53 33.14 -15.76
C LEU A 210 7.77 33.34 -17.10
N CYS A 211 6.49 32.98 -17.15
CA CYS A 211 5.65 33.17 -18.34
C CYS A 211 5.45 34.64 -18.76
N GLN A 212 5.65 35.62 -17.86
CA GLN A 212 5.55 37.03 -18.21
C GLN A 212 6.81 37.56 -18.90
N LEU A 213 7.94 36.86 -18.79
CA LEU A 213 9.20 37.34 -19.31
C LEU A 213 9.12 37.42 -20.83
N PRO A 214 9.28 38.61 -21.43
CA PRO A 214 9.28 38.74 -22.87
C PRO A 214 10.46 37.93 -23.43
N SER A 215 10.22 37.17 -24.51
CA SER A 215 11.24 36.40 -25.25
C SER A 215 12.38 37.27 -25.85
N LYS A 216 12.40 38.56 -25.54
CA LYS A 216 13.26 39.61 -26.10
C LYS A 216 14.44 39.99 -25.21
N HIS A 217 14.54 39.50 -23.97
CA HIS A 217 15.71 39.80 -23.12
C HIS A 217 16.87 38.84 -23.42
N GLU A 218 18.09 39.39 -23.48
CA GLU A 218 19.40 38.71 -23.61
C GLU A 218 19.75 37.83 -22.39
N PHE A 219 18.78 37.21 -21.74
CA PHE A 219 19.10 36.14 -20.79
C PHE A 219 19.61 34.93 -21.59
N ASP A 220 20.60 34.25 -21.04
CA ASP A 220 21.07 32.99 -21.59
C ASP A 220 19.86 32.04 -21.70
N ASN A 221 19.49 31.70 -22.94
CA ASN A 221 18.32 30.86 -23.25
C ASN A 221 18.35 29.56 -22.43
N LEU A 222 19.55 29.06 -22.12
CA LEU A 222 19.75 27.86 -21.33
C LEU A 222 19.27 28.01 -19.87
N TRP A 223 19.53 29.17 -19.24
CA TRP A 223 19.11 29.41 -17.84
C TRP A 223 17.59 29.54 -17.74
N MET A 224 16.98 30.31 -18.64
CA MET A 224 15.53 30.46 -18.70
C MET A 224 14.84 29.12 -18.92
N GLU A 225 15.34 28.33 -19.87
CA GLU A 225 14.85 27.00 -20.15
C GLU A 225 14.95 26.08 -18.93
N PHE A 226 16.09 26.10 -18.22
CA PHE A 226 16.26 25.37 -16.97
C PHE A 226 15.21 25.78 -15.93
N GLN A 227 15.00 27.09 -15.71
CA GLN A 227 14.03 27.58 -14.72
C GLN A 227 12.59 27.16 -15.05
N PHE A 228 12.18 27.21 -16.32
CA PHE A 228 10.87 26.72 -16.75
C PHE A 228 10.69 25.23 -16.48
N ARG A 229 11.70 24.41 -16.81
CA ARG A 229 11.63 22.95 -16.56
C ARG A 229 11.59 22.64 -15.08
N PHE A 230 12.48 23.27 -14.31
CA PHE A 230 12.60 23.03 -12.88
C PHE A 230 11.31 23.42 -12.13
N SER A 231 10.71 24.56 -12.47
CA SER A 231 9.44 24.99 -11.90
C SER A 231 8.28 24.09 -12.33
N ALA A 232 8.19 23.68 -13.59
CA ALA A 232 7.18 22.72 -14.06
C ALA A 232 7.33 21.36 -13.35
N ALA A 233 8.55 20.84 -13.25
CA ALA A 233 8.86 19.60 -12.53
C ALA A 233 8.51 19.71 -11.05
N SER A 234 8.72 20.88 -10.43
CA SER A 234 8.36 21.16 -9.04
C SER A 234 6.84 21.17 -8.83
N ILE A 235 6.06 21.76 -9.75
CA ILE A 235 4.59 21.71 -9.71
C ILE A 235 4.13 20.24 -9.78
N ALA A 236 4.63 19.49 -10.76
CA ALA A 236 4.31 18.07 -10.92
C ALA A 236 4.69 17.26 -9.66
N PHE A 237 5.87 17.53 -9.10
CA PHE A 237 6.34 16.93 -7.86
C PHE A 237 5.36 17.12 -6.72
N PHE A 238 4.90 18.35 -6.43
CA PHE A 238 4.02 18.57 -5.29
C PHE A 238 2.60 18.03 -5.49
N VAL A 239 2.09 18.04 -6.72
CA VAL A 239 0.81 17.39 -7.06
C VAL A 239 0.91 15.88 -6.83
N LEU A 240 1.97 15.24 -7.36
CA LEU A 240 2.20 13.81 -7.15
C LEU A 240 2.53 13.48 -5.70
N SER A 241 3.24 14.35 -4.98
CA SER A 241 3.57 14.20 -3.56
C SER A 241 2.31 14.16 -2.69
N GLU A 242 1.22 14.78 -3.13
CA GLU A 242 -0.06 14.69 -2.43
C GLU A 242 -0.75 13.34 -2.65
N VAL A 243 -0.63 12.76 -3.85
CA VAL A 243 -1.07 11.37 -4.14
C VAL A 243 -0.31 10.39 -3.26
N ASP A 244 1.00 10.56 -3.25
CA ASP A 244 2.00 9.84 -2.45
C ASP A 244 1.67 9.92 -0.95
N ARG A 245 1.43 11.12 -0.41
CA ARG A 245 1.00 11.31 0.98
C ARG A 245 -0.30 10.56 1.31
N VAL A 246 -1.30 10.59 0.41
CA VAL A 246 -2.56 9.88 0.63
C VAL A 246 -2.35 8.36 0.69
N ARG A 247 -1.52 7.81 -0.20
CA ARG A 247 -1.16 6.39 -0.18
C ARG A 247 -0.41 6.00 1.10
N PHE A 248 0.54 6.82 1.52
CA PHE A 248 1.25 6.61 2.78
C PHE A 248 0.30 6.58 4.00
N ALA A 249 -0.65 7.52 4.05
CA ALA A 249 -1.65 7.55 5.14
C ALA A 249 -2.55 6.30 5.16
N ILE A 250 -2.90 5.76 3.98
CA ILE A 250 -3.66 4.51 3.87
C ILE A 250 -2.86 3.33 4.44
N SER A 251 -1.57 3.24 4.08
CA SER A 251 -0.67 2.19 4.59
C SER A 251 -0.51 2.25 6.12
N LEU A 252 -0.44 3.45 6.70
CA LEU A 252 -0.42 3.62 8.16
C LEU A 252 -1.72 3.14 8.82
N GLU A 253 -2.89 3.47 8.25
CA GLU A 253 -4.18 2.98 8.76
C GLU A 253 -4.28 1.44 8.72
N GLU A 254 -3.71 0.82 7.70
CA GLU A 254 -3.67 -0.65 7.55
C GLU A 254 -2.74 -1.31 8.58
N ALA A 255 -1.58 -0.69 8.84
CA ALA A 255 -0.68 -1.12 9.91
C ALA A 255 -1.34 -0.98 11.30
N GLU A 256 -2.08 0.11 11.54
CA GLU A 256 -2.89 0.29 12.75
C GLU A 256 -3.99 -0.78 12.86
N GLU A 257 -4.65 -1.13 11.76
CA GLU A 257 -5.65 -2.20 11.73
C GLU A 257 -5.05 -3.57 12.09
N LEU A 258 -3.81 -3.86 11.66
CA LEU A 258 -3.09 -5.09 12.01
C LEU A 258 -2.64 -5.16 13.47
N THR A 259 -2.49 -4.02 14.15
CA THR A 259 -2.07 -3.96 15.55
C THR A 259 -3.22 -3.72 16.52
N ARG A 260 -4.39 -3.29 16.03
CA ARG A 260 -5.55 -2.95 16.86
C ARG A 260 -6.03 -4.13 17.72
N GLY A 261 -5.84 -4.00 19.03
CA GLY A 261 -6.24 -5.01 20.01
C GLY A 261 -5.29 -6.21 20.12
N CYS A 262 -4.17 -6.19 19.41
CA CYS A 262 -3.07 -7.12 19.61
C CYS A 262 -2.10 -6.51 20.64
N SER A 263 -1.56 -7.32 21.54
CA SER A 263 -0.54 -6.91 22.51
C SER A 263 0.86 -6.75 21.89
N GLY A 264 1.00 -7.12 20.61
CA GLY A 264 2.29 -7.28 19.94
C GLY A 264 2.82 -8.72 19.98
N SER A 265 2.11 -9.66 20.63
CA SER A 265 2.46 -11.07 20.61
C SER A 265 1.29 -11.97 20.22
N ILE A 266 1.57 -13.01 19.44
CA ILE A 266 0.60 -14.06 19.10
C ILE A 266 0.20 -14.91 20.31
N ARG A 267 0.90 -14.80 21.45
CA ARG A 267 0.52 -15.50 22.69
C ARG A 267 -0.90 -15.13 23.13
N ASP A 268 -1.32 -13.90 22.87
CA ASP A 268 -2.65 -13.39 23.22
C ASP A 268 -3.72 -13.66 22.16
N ALA A 269 -3.35 -14.28 21.03
CA ALA A 269 -4.30 -14.72 20.02
C ALA A 269 -5.25 -15.77 20.58
N ARG A 270 -6.52 -15.76 20.16
CA ARG A 270 -7.57 -16.63 20.68
C ARG A 270 -8.09 -17.58 19.61
N CYS A 271 -8.50 -18.78 20.04
CA CYS A 271 -9.25 -19.72 19.22
C CYS A 271 -10.64 -19.97 19.82
N SER A 272 -11.63 -20.22 18.96
CA SER A 272 -12.97 -20.64 19.40
C SER A 272 -13.02 -22.11 19.82
N SER A 273 -12.09 -22.93 19.33
CA SER A 273 -11.92 -24.35 19.69
C SER A 273 -10.74 -24.47 20.65
N ALA A 274 -10.99 -24.92 21.88
CA ALA A 274 -9.93 -25.15 22.87
C ALA A 274 -8.96 -26.27 22.44
N THR A 275 -9.44 -27.26 21.68
CA THR A 275 -8.62 -28.33 21.14
C THR A 275 -7.67 -27.80 20.07
N ASP A 276 -8.17 -26.96 19.16
CA ASP A 276 -7.34 -26.33 18.12
C ASP A 276 -6.33 -25.37 18.77
N ASP A 277 -6.76 -24.65 19.80
CA ASP A 277 -5.89 -23.77 20.60
C ASP A 277 -4.67 -24.51 21.12
N ALA A 278 -4.90 -25.62 21.84
CA ALA A 278 -3.83 -26.43 22.40
C ALA A 278 -2.90 -27.00 21.33
N ARG A 279 -3.43 -27.50 20.21
CA ARG A 279 -2.64 -28.09 19.12
C ARG A 279 -1.77 -27.06 18.41
N ILE A 280 -2.36 -25.93 18.03
CA ILE A 280 -1.63 -24.86 17.35
C ILE A 280 -0.55 -24.29 18.28
N ARG A 281 -0.87 -24.06 19.56
CA ARG A 281 0.13 -23.57 20.52
C ARG A 281 1.29 -24.54 20.70
N ALA A 282 1.02 -25.84 20.78
CA ALA A 282 2.06 -26.84 20.88
C ALA A 282 3.00 -26.85 19.66
N GLU A 283 2.49 -26.58 18.46
CA GLU A 283 3.30 -26.54 17.24
C GLU A 283 4.16 -25.28 17.11
N ILE A 284 3.68 -24.13 17.62
CA ILE A 284 4.37 -22.84 17.49
C ILE A 284 5.17 -22.45 18.73
N GLU A 285 5.17 -23.24 19.81
CA GLU A 285 5.71 -22.86 21.12
C GLU A 285 7.15 -22.34 21.05
N ASP A 286 8.01 -23.05 20.31
CA ASP A 286 9.43 -22.70 20.15
C ASP A 286 9.67 -21.60 19.09
N CYS A 287 8.63 -21.17 18.39
CA CYS A 287 8.73 -20.25 17.25
C CYS A 287 7.99 -18.92 17.47
N VAL A 288 7.36 -18.70 18.63
CA VAL A 288 6.55 -17.51 18.92
C VAL A 288 7.28 -16.20 18.58
N GLU A 289 8.53 -16.06 19.01
CA GLU A 289 9.31 -14.84 18.80
C GLU A 289 9.58 -14.57 17.31
N MET A 290 9.81 -15.62 16.52
CA MET A 290 10.02 -15.50 15.08
C MET A 290 8.74 -15.08 14.34
N VAL A 291 7.58 -15.55 14.81
CA VAL A 291 6.28 -15.15 14.26
C VAL A 291 5.97 -13.70 14.62
N ASP A 292 6.19 -13.31 15.87
CA ASP A 292 6.02 -11.94 16.35
C ASP A 292 6.94 -10.99 15.56
N HIS A 293 8.20 -11.38 15.34
CA HIS A 293 9.14 -10.65 14.49
C HIS A 293 8.63 -10.53 13.04
N THR A 294 8.14 -11.62 12.45
CA THR A 294 7.59 -11.61 11.08
C THR A 294 6.39 -10.67 10.94
N ILE A 295 5.49 -10.67 11.92
CA ILE A 295 4.33 -9.77 11.97
C ILE A 295 4.80 -8.33 12.16
N ALA A 296 5.79 -8.07 13.03
CA ALA A 296 6.34 -6.74 13.21
C ALA A 296 6.97 -6.19 11.92
N VAL A 297 7.69 -7.03 11.17
CA VAL A 297 8.22 -6.69 9.84
C VAL A 297 7.08 -6.35 8.88
N LEU A 298 6.04 -7.19 8.80
CA LEU A 298 4.88 -6.95 7.95
C LEU A 298 4.17 -5.62 8.29
N VAL A 299 3.97 -5.34 9.58
CA VAL A 299 3.32 -4.11 10.06
C VAL A 299 4.13 -2.87 9.69
N ARG A 300 5.47 -2.91 9.83
CA ARG A 300 6.34 -1.76 9.53
C ARG A 300 6.54 -1.53 8.04
N ALA A 301 6.78 -2.59 7.28
CA ALA A 301 7.10 -2.50 5.86
C ALA A 301 5.87 -2.56 4.93
N GLY A 302 4.74 -3.11 5.39
CA GLY A 302 3.61 -3.48 4.51
C GLY A 302 3.84 -4.76 3.70
N VAL A 303 5.02 -5.38 3.84
CA VAL A 303 5.44 -6.62 3.19
C VAL A 303 6.46 -7.34 4.08
N SER A 304 6.48 -8.67 4.09
CA SER A 304 7.49 -9.49 4.76
C SER A 304 8.08 -10.51 3.78
N THR A 305 9.41 -10.50 3.66
CA THR A 305 10.24 -11.42 2.87
C THR A 305 11.45 -11.83 3.71
N ALA A 306 12.15 -12.93 3.38
CA ALA A 306 13.38 -13.31 4.08
C ALA A 306 14.37 -12.16 4.20
N ASN A 307 14.66 -11.49 3.08
CA ASN A 307 15.63 -10.39 3.03
C ASN A 307 15.22 -9.19 3.90
N LEU A 308 13.92 -8.89 4.02
CA LEU A 308 13.45 -7.79 4.88
C LEU A 308 13.52 -8.15 6.36
N ARG A 309 13.24 -9.41 6.71
CA ARG A 309 13.42 -9.90 8.09
C ARG A 309 14.89 -9.83 8.49
N GLU A 310 15.77 -10.36 7.64
CA GLU A 310 17.22 -10.28 7.83
C GLU A 310 17.73 -8.83 7.91
N ALA A 311 17.22 -7.92 7.07
CA ALA A 311 17.59 -6.51 7.13
C ALA A 311 17.25 -5.88 8.50
N VAL A 312 16.11 -6.23 9.10
CA VAL A 312 15.74 -5.76 10.45
C VAL A 312 16.67 -6.34 11.51
N ASP A 313 17.12 -7.58 11.36
CA ASP A 313 18.10 -8.19 12.27
C ASP A 313 19.46 -7.43 12.23
N PHE A 314 19.79 -6.82 11.08
CA PHE A 314 20.93 -5.91 10.94
C PHE A 314 20.65 -4.46 11.37
N GLY A 315 19.47 -4.16 11.92
CA GLY A 315 19.09 -2.83 12.38
C GLY A 315 18.69 -1.86 11.27
N VAL A 316 18.40 -2.35 10.07
CA VAL A 316 17.90 -1.51 8.97
C VAL A 316 16.47 -1.06 9.26
N ASP A 317 16.21 0.24 9.05
CA ASP A 317 14.85 0.75 9.12
C ASP A 317 14.09 0.41 7.83
N ILE A 318 12.98 -0.31 7.99
CA ILE A 318 12.13 -0.80 6.90
C ILE A 318 10.77 -0.10 6.86
N GLU A 319 10.58 0.96 7.66
CA GLU A 319 9.30 1.66 7.73
C GLU A 319 8.88 2.17 6.34
N GLY A 320 7.67 1.77 5.91
CA GLY A 320 7.12 2.17 4.63
C GLY A 320 7.81 1.56 3.40
N PHE A 321 8.51 0.43 3.52
CA PHE A 321 9.20 -0.19 2.39
C PHE A 321 8.29 -0.52 1.20
N ALA A 322 7.06 -1.01 1.42
CA ALA A 322 6.10 -1.31 0.36
C ALA A 322 5.59 -0.05 -0.37
N TYR A 323 5.83 1.13 0.19
CA TYR A 323 5.39 2.38 -0.38
C TYR A 323 6.41 2.90 -1.41
N ALA A 324 6.02 2.86 -2.68
CA ALA A 324 6.77 3.47 -3.78
C ALA A 324 6.26 4.89 -4.04
N GLY A 325 7.06 5.89 -3.67
CA GLY A 325 6.78 7.29 -4.00
C GLY A 325 7.08 7.59 -5.47
N VAL A 326 6.08 8.05 -6.24
CA VAL A 326 6.25 8.37 -7.66
C VAL A 326 6.68 9.82 -7.90
N ALA A 327 6.46 10.70 -6.92
CA ALA A 327 6.71 12.13 -7.08
C ALA A 327 8.17 12.45 -7.36
N PHE A 328 9.10 11.85 -6.61
CA PHE A 328 10.53 12.11 -6.76
C PHE A 328 11.07 11.62 -8.11
N CYS A 329 10.64 10.44 -8.56
CA CYS A 329 11.02 9.93 -9.87
C CYS A 329 10.52 10.85 -10.99
N ALA A 330 9.28 11.32 -10.91
CA ALA A 330 8.73 12.28 -11.86
C ALA A 330 9.49 13.62 -11.86
N PHE A 331 9.91 14.09 -10.69
CA PHE A 331 10.74 15.29 -10.54
C PHE A 331 12.11 15.15 -11.20
N LEU A 332 12.82 14.06 -10.94
CA LEU A 332 14.13 13.78 -11.54
C LEU A 332 14.02 13.66 -13.07
N LEU A 333 13.03 12.94 -13.57
CA LEU A 333 12.81 12.79 -15.01
C LEU A 333 12.42 14.13 -15.66
N GLY A 334 11.53 14.89 -15.03
CA GLY A 334 11.08 16.19 -15.53
C GLY A 334 12.18 17.26 -15.52
N SER A 335 13.13 17.18 -14.59
CA SER A 335 14.26 18.12 -14.53
C SER A 335 15.45 17.72 -15.42
N ALA A 336 15.64 16.42 -15.69
CA ALA A 336 16.80 15.91 -16.41
C ALA A 336 16.64 15.82 -17.95
N VAL A 337 15.41 15.72 -18.49
CA VAL A 337 15.21 15.54 -19.93
C VAL A 337 15.40 16.86 -20.72
N PRO A 338 16.30 16.92 -21.73
CA PRO A 338 16.44 18.08 -22.60
C PRO A 338 15.23 18.25 -23.54
N ILE A 339 14.72 19.48 -23.70
CA ILE A 339 13.58 19.77 -24.61
C ILE A 339 14.00 19.62 -26.08
N GLY A 340 15.27 19.86 -26.41
CA GLY A 340 15.80 19.78 -27.78
C GLY A 340 16.24 18.40 -28.27
N GLY A 341 15.95 17.32 -27.54
CA GLY A 341 16.42 15.96 -27.89
C GLY A 341 15.46 15.12 -28.74
N ILE A 342 14.26 15.61 -29.04
CA ILE A 342 13.23 14.81 -29.73
C ILE A 342 13.37 14.85 -31.26
N ASP A 343 14.10 15.83 -31.80
CA ASP A 343 14.33 15.95 -33.26
C ASP A 343 15.24 14.83 -33.84
N GLY A 344 15.77 13.93 -33.00
CA GLY A 344 16.61 12.81 -33.40
C GLY A 344 15.99 11.41 -33.26
N LEU A 345 14.73 11.29 -32.82
CA LEU A 345 14.06 9.99 -32.59
C LEU A 345 13.26 9.48 -33.79
N GLU A 346 13.37 10.11 -34.96
CA GLU A 346 12.74 9.65 -36.21
C GLU A 346 13.49 8.49 -36.91
N VAL A 347 14.57 7.97 -36.34
CA VAL A 347 15.35 6.88 -36.96
C VAL A 347 15.70 5.78 -35.93
N LEU A 348 14.69 5.05 -35.47
CA LEU A 348 14.78 3.69 -34.91
C LEU A 348 13.38 3.07 -35.00
#